data_AF-A0A7G8PL27-F1
#
_entry.id   AF-A0A7G8PL27-F1
#
_cell.length_a   1.000
_cell.length_b   1.000
_cell.length_c   1.000
_cell.angle_alpha   90.00
_cell.angle_beta   90.00
_cell.angle_gamma   90.00
#
_symmetry.space_group_name_H-M   'P 1'
#
loop_
_entity.id
_entity.type
_entity.pdbx_description
1 polymer ?
#
loop_
_entity_poly.entity_id
_entity_poly.type
_entity_poly.pdbx_seq_one_letter_code
_entity_poly.pdbx_strand_id
1 'polypeptide(L)'
;MSGVEDPAEFGWTAAEAANLRQAIRDADLLASAESLREYLYGVDDETAPDKPYRYLVIAEAKSRTGAGVAFFDLLIAGGAGLHRAVETFDPAAGHPFAVHAQWWIRRAMTL
;
A
#
# COMPACT_ATOMS: atom_id res chain seq x y z
N MET A 1 18.60 6.48 -12.83
CA MET A 1 18.40 7.57 -11.86
C MET A 1 17.46 7.05 -10.80
N SER A 2 18.04 6.47 -9.75
CA SER A 2 17.32 5.80 -8.66
C SER A 2 17.28 6.74 -7.46
N GLY A 3 16.29 7.64 -7.43
CA GLY A 3 15.94 8.39 -6.24
C GLY A 3 14.92 7.58 -5.46
N VAL A 4 15.38 6.71 -4.57
CA VAL A 4 14.53 6.33 -3.44
C VAL A 4 14.64 7.54 -2.51
N GLU A 5 13.71 8.47 -2.68
CA GLU A 5 13.60 9.70 -1.91
C GLU A 5 13.51 9.35 -0.42
N ASP A 6 14.26 10.10 0.37
CA ASP A 6 14.47 9.86 1.80
C ASP A 6 13.11 9.89 2.53
N PRO A 7 12.72 8.83 3.27
CA PRO A 7 11.49 8.83 4.06
C PRO A 7 11.34 10.04 4.99
N ALA A 8 12.45 10.67 5.40
CA ALA A 8 12.47 11.87 6.22
C ALA A 8 11.86 13.11 5.53
N GLU A 9 11.92 13.22 4.20
CA GLU A 9 11.35 14.36 3.45
C GLU A 9 9.81 14.37 3.50
N PHE A 10 9.20 13.21 3.77
CA PHE A 10 7.76 13.05 3.86
C PHE A 10 7.22 13.09 5.29
N GLY A 11 8.05 13.48 6.25
CA GLY A 11 7.72 13.57 7.68
C GLY A 11 7.61 12.21 8.37
N TRP A 12 8.21 11.17 7.79
CA TRP A 12 8.27 9.83 8.39
C TRP A 12 9.63 9.63 9.04
N THR A 13 9.61 9.11 10.26
CA THR A 13 10.84 8.67 10.93
C THR A 13 11.38 7.43 10.24
N ALA A 14 12.70 7.22 10.34
CA ALA A 14 13.35 6.00 9.86
C ALA A 14 12.73 4.72 10.49
N ALA A 15 12.23 4.84 11.72
CA ALA A 15 11.54 3.77 12.43
C ALA A 15 10.18 3.43 11.79
N GLU A 16 9.35 4.42 11.48
CA GLU A 16 8.06 4.21 10.79
C GLU A 16 8.25 3.61 9.40
N ALA A 17 9.26 4.06 8.65
CA ALA A 17 9.61 3.50 7.36
C ALA A 17 10.13 2.05 7.47
N ALA A 18 10.85 1.70 8.54
CA ALA A 18 11.29 0.33 8.80
C ALA A 18 10.11 -0.57 9.18
N ASN A 19 9.19 -0.07 10.00
CA ASN A 19 7.97 -0.78 10.41
C ASN A 19 7.08 -1.07 9.20
N LEU A 20 6.89 -0.11 8.29
CA LEU A 20 6.17 -0.34 7.04
C LEU A 20 6.81 -1.47 6.22
N ARG A 21 8.13 -1.40 6.03
CA ARG A 21 8.85 -2.43 5.26
C ARG A 21 8.74 -3.81 5.92
N GLN A 22 8.76 -3.87 7.24
CA GLN A 22 8.59 -5.12 7.98
C GLN A 22 7.17 -5.67 7.83
N ALA A 23 6.15 -4.85 8.03
CA ALA A 23 4.77 -5.26 7.89
C ALA A 23 4.42 -5.69 6.46
N ILE A 24 5.01 -5.07 5.43
CA ILE A 24 4.89 -5.54 4.04
C ILE A 24 5.52 -6.92 3.88
N ARG A 25 6.73 -7.15 4.43
CA ARG A 25 7.38 -8.47 4.39
C ARG A 25 6.53 -9.53 5.08
N ASP A 26 6.01 -9.22 6.26
CA ASP A 26 5.20 -10.15 7.05
C ASP A 26 3.88 -10.48 6.34
N ALA A 27 3.27 -9.50 5.67
CA ALA A 27 2.08 -9.72 4.86
C ALA A 27 2.35 -10.53 3.58
N ASP A 28 3.52 -10.34 2.94
CA ASP A 28 3.95 -11.17 1.81
C ASP A 28 4.22 -12.64 2.23
N LEU A 29 4.40 -12.92 3.52
CA LEU A 29 4.49 -14.30 4.06
C LEU A 29 3.10 -14.96 4.25
N LEU A 30 2.00 -14.22 4.12
CA LEU A 30 0.66 -14.78 4.21
C LEU A 30 0.37 -15.63 2.96
N ALA A 31 0.27 -16.94 3.16
CA ALA A 31 0.30 -17.96 2.11
C ALA A 31 -0.95 -18.04 1.21
N SER A 32 -1.99 -17.24 1.44
CA SER A 32 -3.22 -17.28 0.64
C SER A 32 -3.91 -15.92 0.51
N ALA A 33 -4.63 -15.72 -0.60
CA ALA A 33 -5.46 -14.53 -0.82
C ALA A 33 -6.55 -14.36 0.26
N GLU A 34 -7.00 -15.46 0.87
CA GLU A 34 -7.97 -15.47 1.96
C GLU A 34 -7.36 -14.98 3.26
N SER A 35 -6.16 -15.44 3.62
CA SER A 35 -5.38 -14.92 4.75
C SER A 35 -5.02 -13.44 4.57
N LEU A 36 -4.74 -13.02 3.34
CA LEU A 36 -4.43 -11.62 3.03
C LEU A 36 -5.70 -10.74 3.10
N ARG A 37 -6.86 -11.26 2.70
CA ARG A 37 -8.17 -10.62 2.88
C ARG A 37 -8.53 -10.49 4.35
N GLU A 38 -8.33 -11.54 5.13
CA GLU A 38 -8.56 -11.51 6.57
C GLU A 38 -7.57 -10.56 7.28
N TYR A 39 -6.32 -10.48 6.83
CA TYR A 39 -5.36 -9.52 7.37
C TYR A 39 -5.68 -8.06 7.00
N LEU A 40 -6.16 -7.82 5.77
CA LEU A 40 -6.48 -6.46 5.30
C LEU A 40 -7.86 -5.97 5.70
N TYR A 41 -8.83 -6.87 5.80
CA TYR A 41 -10.25 -6.59 6.01
C TYR A 41 -10.86 -7.31 7.22
N GLY A 42 -10.08 -8.10 7.95
CA GLY A 42 -10.50 -8.73 9.20
C GLY A 42 -10.90 -7.66 10.22
N VAL A 43 -12.15 -7.81 10.66
CA VAL A 43 -12.87 -7.19 11.77
C VAL A 43 -12.57 -5.70 12.00
N ASP A 44 -13.53 -4.86 11.58
CA ASP A 44 -13.91 -3.49 12.00
C ASP A 44 -13.13 -2.80 13.14
N ASP A 45 -11.80 -2.80 13.08
CA ASP A 45 -10.97 -1.94 13.90
C ASP A 45 -10.45 -0.81 13.01
N GLU A 46 -11.22 0.28 12.96
CA GLU A 46 -10.82 1.54 12.34
C GLU A 46 -9.48 2.06 12.91
N THR A 47 -9.12 1.66 14.14
CA THR A 47 -7.92 2.09 14.85
C THR A 47 -6.71 1.18 14.61
N ALA A 48 -6.87 0.06 13.90
CA ALA A 48 -5.81 -0.90 13.61
C ALA A 48 -4.59 -0.22 12.94
N PRO A 49 -3.49 -0.01 13.68
CA PRO A 49 -2.32 0.72 13.22
C PRO A 49 -1.42 -0.13 12.29
N ASP A 50 -1.84 -1.34 11.95
CA ASP A 50 -1.04 -2.44 11.45
C ASP A 50 -1.44 -2.91 10.05
N LYS A 51 -2.23 -2.14 9.29
CA LYS A 51 -2.55 -2.46 7.88
C LYS A 51 -1.45 -1.88 6.95
N PRO A 52 -0.36 -2.60 6.64
CA PRO A 52 0.82 -2.08 5.94
C PRO A 52 0.51 -1.41 4.61
N TYR A 53 -0.51 -1.85 3.91
CA TYR A 53 -0.78 -1.34 2.58
C TYR A 53 -1.53 0.01 2.59
N ARG A 54 -2.06 0.47 3.73
CA ARG A 54 -2.57 1.86 3.88
C ARG A 54 -1.42 2.88 3.76
N TYR A 55 -0.30 2.55 4.37
CA TYR A 55 0.94 3.32 4.30
C TYR A 55 1.55 3.35 2.90
N LEU A 56 1.41 2.24 2.14
CA LEU A 56 1.78 2.21 0.73
C LEU A 56 0.93 3.18 -0.11
N VAL A 57 -0.39 3.22 0.13
CA VAL A 57 -1.29 4.21 -0.52
C VAL A 57 -0.88 5.64 -0.18
N ILE A 58 -0.58 5.93 1.10
CA ILE A 58 -0.13 7.26 1.53
C ILE A 58 1.19 7.65 0.86
N ALA A 59 2.16 6.73 0.80
CA ALA A 59 3.46 6.99 0.17
C ALA A 59 3.32 7.30 -1.32
N GLU A 60 2.52 6.52 -2.05
CA GLU A 60 2.27 6.74 -3.49
C GLU A 60 1.43 7.99 -3.75
N ALA A 61 0.50 8.36 -2.85
CA ALA A 61 -0.26 9.60 -2.98
C ALA A 61 0.62 10.83 -2.75
N LYS A 62 1.54 10.77 -1.78
CA LYS A 62 2.47 11.86 -1.46
C LYS A 62 3.41 12.17 -2.63
N SER A 63 3.95 11.15 -3.30
CA SER A 63 4.82 11.34 -4.48
C SER A 63 4.11 11.98 -5.68
N ARG A 64 2.77 12.04 -5.66
CA ARG A 64 1.93 12.65 -6.69
C ARG A 64 1.33 14.00 -6.29
N THR A 65 1.62 14.48 -5.08
CA THR A 65 1.22 15.83 -4.66
C THR A 65 1.88 16.88 -5.55
N GLY A 66 1.16 17.96 -5.86
CA GLY A 66 1.63 19.02 -6.76
C GLY A 66 1.26 18.85 -8.24
N ALA A 67 0.66 17.73 -8.64
CA ALA A 67 0.15 17.49 -10.00
C ALA A 67 -1.25 18.08 -10.29
N GLY A 68 -1.75 18.98 -9.43
CA GLY A 68 -3.07 19.62 -9.57
C GLY A 68 -4.28 18.80 -9.07
N VAL A 69 -4.05 17.59 -8.56
CA VAL A 69 -5.07 16.74 -7.92
C VAL A 69 -4.96 16.84 -6.40
N ALA A 70 -6.09 16.89 -5.68
CA ALA A 70 -6.07 16.97 -4.23
C ALA A 70 -5.53 15.69 -3.60
N PHE A 71 -4.77 15.82 -2.52
CA PHE A 71 -4.17 14.68 -1.82
C PHE A 71 -5.21 13.65 -1.35
N PHE A 72 -6.37 14.11 -0.87
CA PHE A 72 -7.47 13.24 -0.45
C PHE A 72 -8.03 12.41 -1.62
N ASP A 73 -8.15 12.99 -2.81
CA ASP A 73 -8.64 12.27 -4.00
C ASP A 73 -7.67 11.15 -4.38
N LEU A 74 -6.36 11.41 -4.29
CA LEU A 74 -5.32 10.39 -4.50
C LEU A 74 -5.41 9.25 -3.47
N LEU A 75 -5.68 9.55 -2.20
CA LEU A 75 -5.87 8.52 -1.17
C LEU A 75 -7.10 7.64 -1.46
N ILE A 76 -8.22 8.25 -1.85
CA ILE A 76 -9.45 7.52 -2.18
C ILE A 76 -9.21 6.61 -3.39
N ALA A 77 -8.63 7.16 -4.47
CA ALA A 77 -8.30 6.40 -5.67
C ALA A 77 -7.31 5.26 -5.37
N GLY A 78 -6.25 5.55 -4.60
CA GLY A 78 -5.28 4.55 -4.16
C GLY A 78 -5.89 3.43 -3.32
N GLY A 79 -6.81 3.76 -2.41
CA GLY A 79 -7.56 2.78 -1.62
C GLY A 79 -8.39 1.85 -2.50
N ALA A 80 -9.07 2.38 -3.52
CA ALA A 80 -9.79 1.58 -4.50
C ALA A 80 -8.85 0.66 -5.30
N GLY A 81 -7.66 1.16 -5.67
CA GLY A 81 -6.61 0.37 -6.31
C GLY A 81 -6.14 -0.80 -5.43
N LEU A 82 -5.90 -0.54 -4.14
CA LEU A 82 -5.54 -1.58 -3.18
C LEU A 82 -6.64 -2.64 -3.04
N HIS A 83 -7.91 -2.22 -2.95
CA HIS A 83 -9.03 -3.17 -2.88
C HIS A 83 -9.07 -4.09 -4.10
N ARG A 84 -8.91 -3.52 -5.29
CA ARG A 84 -8.84 -4.29 -6.53
C ARG A 84 -7.63 -5.23 -6.58
N ALA A 85 -6.50 -4.84 -5.98
CA ALA A 85 -5.35 -5.73 -5.85
C ALA A 85 -5.71 -6.98 -5.03
N VAL A 86 -6.43 -6.82 -3.92
CA VAL A 86 -6.86 -7.93 -3.05
C VAL A 86 -7.88 -8.85 -3.74
N GLU A 87 -8.77 -8.30 -4.56
CA GLU A 87 -9.73 -9.10 -5.32
C GLU A 87 -9.04 -9.94 -6.40
N THR A 88 -8.02 -9.39 -7.05
CA THR A 88 -7.39 -9.96 -8.26
C THR A 88 -6.08 -10.67 -8.01
N PHE A 89 -5.57 -10.68 -6.78
CA PHE A 89 -4.30 -11.33 -6.47
C PHE A 89 -4.40 -12.85 -6.60
N ASP A 90 -3.47 -13.42 -7.36
CA ASP A 90 -3.27 -14.86 -7.48
C ASP A 90 -1.91 -15.26 -6.87
N PRO A 91 -1.90 -15.94 -5.70
CA PRO A 91 -0.67 -16.43 -5.09
C PRO A 91 0.09 -17.43 -5.99
N ALA A 92 -0.58 -18.13 -6.91
CA ALA A 92 0.05 -19.08 -7.82
C ALA A 92 0.85 -18.39 -8.95
N ALA A 93 0.65 -17.09 -9.16
CA ALA A 93 1.39 -16.31 -10.15
C ALA A 93 2.87 -16.09 -9.79
N GLY A 94 3.29 -16.40 -8.56
CA GLY A 94 4.69 -16.45 -8.15
C GLY A 94 5.34 -15.09 -7.86
N HIS A 95 4.56 -14.01 -7.72
CA HIS A 95 5.05 -12.69 -7.30
C HIS A 95 4.43 -12.27 -5.94
N PRO A 96 5.16 -11.50 -5.12
CA PRO A 96 4.62 -11.00 -3.84
C PRO A 96 3.38 -10.12 -4.04
N PHE A 97 2.51 -10.06 -3.02
CA PHE A 97 1.31 -9.22 -3.07
C PHE A 97 1.69 -7.74 -3.11
N ALA A 98 2.77 -7.33 -2.41
CA ALA A 98 3.23 -5.93 -2.40
C ALA A 98 3.47 -5.36 -3.80
N VAL A 99 4.04 -6.16 -4.70
CA VAL A 99 4.29 -5.77 -6.10
C VAL A 99 2.98 -5.59 -6.85
N HIS A 100 2.04 -6.51 -6.67
CA HIS A 100 0.71 -6.46 -7.28
C HIS A 100 -0.09 -5.24 -6.79
N ALA A 101 -0.10 -5.03 -5.47
CA ALA A 101 -0.75 -3.90 -4.82
C ALA A 101 -0.20 -2.56 -5.31
N GLN A 102 1.12 -2.41 -5.36
CA GLN A 102 1.76 -1.19 -5.85
C GLN A 102 1.34 -0.85 -7.29
N TRP A 103 1.25 -1.85 -8.17
CA TRP A 103 0.81 -1.63 -9.55
C TRP A 103 -0.62 -1.12 -9.62
N TRP A 104 -1.56 -1.75 -8.89
CA TRP A 104 -2.96 -1.33 -8.90
C TRP A 104 -3.18 0.04 -8.24
N ILE A 105 -2.47 0.34 -7.14
CA ILE A 105 -2.52 1.64 -6.47
C ILE A 105 -2.09 2.75 -7.43
N ARG A 106 -0.92 2.60 -8.07
CA ARG A 106 -0.40 3.59 -9.04
C ARG A 106 -1.32 3.76 -10.24
N ARG A 107 -1.91 2.65 -10.72
CA ARG A 107 -2.85 2.68 -11.83
C ARG A 107 -4.10 3.49 -11.47
N ALA A 108 -4.67 3.26 -10.28
CA ALA A 108 -5.87 3.96 -9.84
C ALA A 108 -5.66 5.47 -9.67
N MET A 109 -4.47 5.91 -9.25
CA MET A 109 -4.11 7.34 -9.12
C MET A 109 -3.77 8.04 -10.45
N THR A 110 -3.72 7.30 -11.56
CA THR A 110 -3.44 7.86 -12.90
C THR A 110 -4.70 7.94 -13.76
N LEU A 111 -5.81 7.33 -13.31
CA LEU A 111 -7.13 7.39 -13.94
C LEU A 111 -7.86 8.65 -13.50
#